data_AF-A0A7W3XVG1-F1
#
_entry.id   AF-A0A7W3XVG1-F1
#
_cell.length_a   1.000
_cell.length_b   1.000
_cell.length_c   1.000
_cell.angle_alpha   90.00
_cell.angle_beta   90.00
_cell.angle_gamma   90.00
#
_symmetry.space_group_name_H-M   'P 1'
#
loop_
_entity.id
_entity.type
_entity.pdbx_description
1 polymer ?
#
loop_
_entity_poly.entity_id
_entity_poly.type
_entity_poly.pdbx_seq_one_letter_code
_entity_poly.pdbx_strand_id
1 'polypeptide(L)'
;MILRTFGWSFAVTGLGLAAAYYFWGWTGFAVVAILSILEISLSFDNAVVNAGILKKMNAFWQRIFLTIGILIAVFGMRLVFPVAIVAVTAGVGPVEAVRLALNEPDTYQEMVTDAHPSIAAFGGMFLLMIFLNFIFTERHVTWLGWLERPLARLGKIDSFSVGVALAALLTSSVLFAGQAYQHGGTYADKTSTVLVAGLAGVLTYLLVGGLSGYFENRLEEDDERAAEAEEAARRAGREPSTVGLAGKAAFFLFLYLEVLDASFSFDGVIGAFAITNHIFWMALGLGIGAMYVRSLTIYLVREGTLDEYRYLEHGAHYAIGALALMLLVSIRYHIPEVITGTLGVGLIAAAFWSSVRHNRADREAALGGGGSGGEDRPAVPERV
;
A
#
# COMPACT_ATOMS: atom_id res chain seq x y z
N MET A 1 14.87 -11.41 17.74
CA MET A 1 13.59 -11.07 17.10
C MET A 1 13.77 -10.79 15.60
N ILE A 2 14.73 -9.94 15.22
CA ILE A 2 15.14 -9.66 13.82
C ILE A 2 15.37 -10.95 13.01
N LEU A 3 16.15 -11.92 13.51
CA LEU A 3 16.40 -13.19 12.81
C LEU A 3 15.15 -14.07 12.63
N ARG A 4 14.12 -13.93 13.48
CA ARG A 4 12.86 -14.68 13.32
C ARG A 4 11.95 -14.06 12.28
N THR A 5 11.99 -12.73 12.11
CA THR A 5 11.17 -12.01 11.13
C THR A 5 11.84 -11.97 9.75
N PHE A 6 13.14 -11.69 9.70
CA PHE A 6 13.91 -11.55 8.45
C PHE A 6 14.69 -12.81 8.05
N GLY A 7 14.65 -13.89 8.84
CA GLY A 7 15.44 -15.10 8.58
C GLY A 7 15.20 -15.70 7.20
N TRP A 8 13.92 -15.79 6.79
CA TRP A 8 13.56 -16.23 5.44
C TRP A 8 14.02 -15.25 4.36
N SER A 9 13.90 -13.95 4.58
CA SER A 9 14.36 -12.94 3.64
C SER A 9 15.88 -12.99 3.45
N PHE A 10 16.67 -13.18 4.51
CA PHE A 10 18.11 -13.39 4.39
C PHE A 10 18.46 -14.67 3.64
N ALA A 11 17.73 -15.77 3.90
CA ALA A 11 17.94 -17.03 3.17
C ALA A 11 17.62 -16.88 1.68
N VAL A 12 16.49 -16.26 1.34
CA VAL A 12 16.08 -15.98 -0.05
C VAL A 12 17.09 -15.06 -0.74
N THR A 13 17.60 -14.03 -0.06
CA THR A 13 18.65 -13.16 -0.60
C THR A 13 19.94 -13.91 -0.87
N GLY A 14 20.42 -14.69 0.10
CA GLY A 14 21.66 -15.46 -0.05
C GLY A 14 21.56 -16.47 -1.20
N LEU A 15 20.47 -17.24 -1.23
CA LEU A 15 20.21 -18.22 -2.30
C LEU A 15 19.97 -17.54 -3.65
N GLY A 16 19.20 -16.45 -3.68
CA GLY A 16 18.88 -15.70 -4.89
C GLY A 16 20.12 -15.07 -5.50
N LEU A 17 20.96 -14.39 -4.70
CA LEU A 17 22.21 -13.82 -5.19
C LEU A 17 23.22 -14.89 -5.61
N ALA A 18 23.30 -16.01 -4.88
CA ALA A 18 24.13 -17.14 -5.29
C ALA A 18 23.66 -17.76 -6.61
N ALA A 19 22.34 -17.92 -6.80
CA ALA A 19 21.76 -18.37 -8.05
C ALA A 19 22.03 -17.36 -9.18
N ALA A 20 21.90 -16.05 -8.91
CA ALA A 20 22.19 -15.02 -9.88
C ALA A 20 23.65 -15.06 -10.34
N TYR A 21 24.57 -15.24 -9.41
CA TYR A 21 25.99 -15.44 -9.71
C TYR A 21 26.24 -16.73 -10.50
N TYR A 22 25.60 -17.83 -10.10
CA TYR A 22 25.79 -19.14 -10.75
C TYR A 22 25.31 -19.15 -12.20
N PHE A 23 24.13 -18.58 -12.48
CA PHE A 23 23.54 -18.59 -13.82
C PHE A 23 24.01 -17.44 -14.71
N TRP A 24 24.30 -16.27 -14.14
CA TRP A 24 24.53 -15.03 -14.91
C TRP A 24 25.81 -14.27 -14.50
N GLY A 25 26.67 -14.90 -13.69
CA GLY A 25 27.96 -14.34 -13.28
C GLY A 25 27.85 -13.07 -12.43
N TRP A 26 28.94 -12.32 -12.38
CA TRP A 26 29.01 -11.08 -11.59
C TRP A 26 28.02 -10.00 -12.04
N THR A 27 27.70 -9.95 -13.34
CA THR A 27 26.71 -9.00 -13.88
C THR A 27 25.33 -9.28 -13.33
N GLY A 28 24.86 -10.54 -13.41
CA GLY A 28 23.56 -10.90 -12.85
C GLY A 28 23.50 -10.73 -11.34
N PHE A 29 24.57 -11.08 -10.62
CA PHE A 29 24.69 -10.81 -9.19
C PHE A 29 24.50 -9.32 -8.86
N ALA A 30 25.25 -8.44 -9.55
CA ALA A 30 25.21 -7.01 -9.30
C ALA A 30 23.83 -6.42 -9.63
N VAL A 31 23.25 -6.77 -10.78
CA VAL A 31 21.94 -6.25 -11.18
C VAL A 31 20.83 -6.73 -10.23
N VAL A 32 20.80 -8.02 -9.88
CA VAL A 32 19.82 -8.55 -8.92
C VAL A 32 19.97 -7.88 -7.55
N ALA A 33 21.20 -7.62 -7.09
CA ALA A 33 21.44 -6.91 -5.84
C ALA A 33 20.93 -5.45 -5.90
N ILE A 34 21.21 -4.73 -6.99
CA ILE A 34 20.73 -3.36 -7.21
C ILE A 34 19.20 -3.33 -7.24
N LEU A 35 18.58 -4.23 -8.00
CA LEU A 35 17.11 -4.34 -8.08
C LEU A 35 16.47 -4.68 -6.73
N SER A 36 17.13 -5.53 -5.92
CA SER A 36 16.67 -5.83 -4.56
C SER A 36 16.67 -4.59 -3.69
N ILE A 37 17.74 -3.78 -3.74
CA ILE A 37 17.86 -2.53 -2.98
C ILE A 37 16.86 -1.48 -3.47
N LEU A 38 16.74 -1.34 -4.80
CA LEU A 38 15.78 -0.45 -5.44
C LEU A 38 14.38 -0.75 -4.92
N GLU A 39 13.97 -2.02 -4.98
CA GLU A 39 12.63 -2.43 -4.59
C GLU A 39 12.35 -2.19 -3.10
N ILE A 40 13.30 -2.49 -2.22
CA ILE A 40 13.15 -2.21 -0.78
C ILE A 40 12.98 -0.71 -0.53
N SER A 41 13.73 0.11 -1.27
CA SER A 41 13.73 1.56 -1.11
C SER A 41 12.43 2.18 -1.62
N LEU A 42 12.00 1.80 -2.83
CA LEU A 42 10.78 2.30 -3.46
C LEU A 42 9.50 1.78 -2.78
N SER A 43 9.55 0.62 -2.14
CA SER A 43 8.39 0.02 -1.49
C SER A 43 8.36 0.14 0.04
N PHE A 44 9.20 1.00 0.62
CA PHE A 44 9.27 1.14 2.08
C PHE A 44 7.99 1.76 2.67
N ASP A 45 7.49 2.83 2.08
CA ASP A 45 6.22 3.46 2.45
C ASP A 45 5.04 2.48 2.31
N ASN A 46 5.04 1.64 1.28
CA ASN A 46 4.07 0.55 1.10
C ASN A 46 4.06 -0.38 2.32
N ALA A 47 5.24 -0.73 2.85
CA ALA A 47 5.34 -1.60 4.03
C ALA A 47 4.66 -0.98 5.26
N VAL A 48 4.79 0.34 5.43
CA VAL A 48 4.20 1.09 6.56
C VAL A 48 2.68 1.20 6.41
N VAL A 49 2.21 1.53 5.20
CA VAL A 49 0.78 1.60 4.87
C VAL A 49 0.11 0.25 5.12
N ASN A 50 0.70 -0.82 4.59
CA ASN A 50 0.20 -2.18 4.77
C ASN A 50 0.16 -2.59 6.24
N ALA A 51 1.15 -2.18 7.03
CA ALA A 51 1.18 -2.49 8.45
C ALA A 51 0.00 -1.83 9.19
N GLY A 52 -0.36 -0.60 8.81
CA GLY A 52 -1.52 0.12 9.37
C GLY A 52 -2.88 -0.51 9.06
N ILE A 53 -2.98 -1.30 7.99
CA ILE A 53 -4.19 -2.04 7.63
C ILE A 53 -4.16 -3.45 8.23
N LEU A 54 -3.01 -4.12 8.15
CA LEU A 54 -2.80 -5.47 8.68
C LEU A 54 -3.03 -5.55 10.19
N LYS A 55 -2.74 -4.48 10.95
CA LYS A 55 -3.04 -4.40 12.39
C LYS A 55 -4.53 -4.52 12.72
N LYS A 56 -5.42 -4.19 11.76
CA LYS A 56 -6.87 -4.28 11.90
C LYS A 56 -7.41 -5.70 11.64
N MET A 57 -6.56 -6.61 11.18
CA MET A 57 -6.93 -7.99 10.88
C MET A 57 -6.71 -8.93 12.06
N ASN A 58 -7.53 -9.97 12.18
CA ASN A 58 -7.30 -11.05 13.12
C ASN A 58 -6.06 -11.89 12.78
N ALA A 59 -5.58 -12.70 13.74
CA ALA A 59 -4.35 -13.48 13.58
C ALA A 59 -4.39 -14.48 12.40
N PHE A 60 -5.57 -14.99 12.04
CA PHE A 60 -5.74 -15.89 10.91
C PHE A 60 -5.47 -15.18 9.57
N TRP A 61 -6.07 -14.01 9.36
CA TRP A 61 -5.86 -13.22 8.15
C TRP A 61 -4.48 -12.60 8.07
N GLN A 62 -3.90 -12.23 9.22
CA GLN A 62 -2.49 -11.92 9.28
C GLN A 62 -1.67 -13.10 8.76
N ARG A 63 -1.92 -14.33 9.21
CA ARG A 63 -1.19 -15.52 8.71
C ARG A 63 -1.41 -15.78 7.21
N ILE A 64 -2.62 -15.60 6.68
CA ILE A 64 -2.88 -15.71 5.23
C ILE A 64 -2.09 -14.67 4.46
N PHE A 65 -2.14 -13.41 4.89
CA PHE A 65 -1.36 -12.32 4.32
C PHE A 65 0.13 -12.69 4.32
N LEU A 66 0.65 -13.27 5.40
CA LEU A 66 2.06 -13.67 5.49
C LEU A 66 2.45 -14.94 4.73
N THR A 67 1.49 -15.68 4.18
CA THR A 67 1.78 -16.94 3.47
C THR A 67 1.38 -16.82 2.01
N ILE A 68 0.08 -16.72 1.75
CA ILE A 68 -0.48 -16.57 0.41
C ILE A 68 -0.21 -15.17 -0.13
N GLY A 69 -0.34 -14.13 0.71
CA GLY A 69 -0.09 -12.75 0.28
C GLY A 69 1.36 -12.52 -0.17
N ILE A 70 2.35 -13.20 0.43
CA ILE A 70 3.73 -13.15 -0.06
C ILE A 70 3.84 -13.75 -1.47
N LEU A 71 3.19 -14.89 -1.72
CA LEU A 71 3.20 -15.51 -3.04
C LEU A 71 2.51 -14.64 -4.09
N ILE A 72 1.39 -13.99 -3.73
CA ILE A 72 0.71 -13.04 -4.60
C ILE A 72 1.58 -11.80 -4.84
N ALA A 73 2.14 -11.20 -3.79
CA ALA A 73 3.04 -10.05 -3.94
C ALA A 73 4.23 -10.37 -4.86
N VAL A 74 4.95 -11.46 -4.59
CA VAL A 74 6.16 -11.82 -5.35
C VAL A 74 5.83 -12.28 -6.76
N PHE A 75 4.94 -13.27 -6.93
CA PHE A 75 4.68 -13.88 -8.23
C PHE A 75 3.49 -13.23 -8.94
N GLY A 76 2.40 -13.01 -8.22
CA GLY A 76 1.22 -12.34 -8.76
C GLY A 76 1.57 -10.95 -9.29
N MET A 77 2.12 -10.08 -8.44
CA MET A 77 2.22 -8.66 -8.77
C MET A 77 3.45 -8.31 -9.62
N ARG A 78 4.52 -9.10 -9.55
CA ARG A 78 5.76 -8.82 -10.31
C ARG A 78 5.94 -9.66 -11.57
N LEU A 79 5.31 -10.84 -11.65
CA LEU A 79 5.39 -11.70 -12.84
C LEU A 79 4.07 -11.76 -13.59
N VAL A 80 2.97 -12.10 -12.91
CA VAL A 80 1.68 -12.33 -13.58
C VAL A 80 1.02 -11.02 -13.98
N PHE A 81 1.04 -10.01 -13.11
CA PHE A 81 0.33 -8.75 -13.30
C PHE A 81 0.84 -7.94 -14.50
N PRO A 82 2.16 -7.73 -14.70
CA PRO A 82 2.66 -7.05 -15.90
C PRO A 82 2.25 -7.77 -17.20
N VAL A 83 2.33 -9.10 -17.21
CA VAL A 83 1.93 -9.92 -18.36
C VAL A 83 0.43 -9.81 -18.62
N ALA A 84 -0.39 -9.87 -17.57
CA ALA A 84 -1.84 -9.77 -17.68
C ALA A 84 -2.27 -8.40 -18.20
N ILE A 85 -1.61 -7.33 -17.75
CA ILE A 85 -1.85 -5.98 -18.25
C ILE A 85 -1.52 -5.89 -19.72
N VAL A 86 -0.32 -6.31 -20.13
CA VAL A 86 0.09 -6.29 -21.53
C VAL A 86 -0.90 -7.06 -22.41
N ALA A 87 -1.36 -8.23 -21.94
CA ALA A 87 -2.36 -9.00 -22.67
C ALA A 87 -3.67 -8.21 -22.91
N VAL A 88 -4.12 -7.46 -21.90
CA VAL A 88 -5.35 -6.65 -22.00
C VAL A 88 -5.12 -5.37 -22.82
N THR A 89 -4.03 -4.64 -22.58
CA THR A 89 -3.81 -3.31 -23.18
C THR A 89 -3.30 -3.41 -24.62
N ALA A 90 -2.45 -4.38 -24.93
CA ALA A 90 -1.95 -4.62 -26.29
C ALA A 90 -2.86 -5.57 -27.10
N GLY A 91 -3.91 -6.13 -26.49
CA GLY A 91 -4.84 -7.05 -27.17
C GLY A 91 -4.19 -8.37 -27.60
N VAL A 92 -3.07 -8.76 -26.96
CA VAL A 92 -2.36 -10.01 -27.24
C VAL A 92 -2.84 -11.12 -26.30
N GLY A 93 -2.82 -12.37 -26.76
CA GLY A 93 -3.17 -13.50 -25.90
C GLY A 93 -2.21 -13.63 -24.71
N PRO A 94 -2.65 -14.14 -23.53
CA PRO A 94 -1.79 -14.26 -22.35
C PRO A 94 -0.52 -15.09 -22.58
N VAL A 95 -0.64 -16.16 -23.39
CA VAL A 95 0.51 -16.99 -23.77
C VAL A 95 1.48 -16.22 -24.67
N GLU A 96 0.96 -15.35 -25.53
CA GLU A 96 1.77 -14.52 -26.42
C GLU A 96 2.50 -13.43 -25.63
N ALA A 97 1.84 -12.81 -24.65
CA ALA A 97 2.48 -11.87 -23.74
C ALA A 97 3.68 -12.50 -22.99
N VAL A 98 3.54 -13.76 -22.55
CA VAL A 98 4.66 -14.51 -21.94
C VAL A 98 5.77 -14.78 -22.96
N ARG A 99 5.41 -15.19 -24.19
CA ARG A 99 6.41 -15.42 -25.24
C ARG A 99 7.19 -14.16 -25.57
N LEU A 100 6.50 -13.03 -25.68
CA LEU A 100 7.13 -11.75 -25.94
C LEU A 100 8.04 -11.35 -24.78
N ALA A 101 7.59 -11.51 -23.54
CA ALA A 101 8.40 -11.23 -22.36
C ALA A 101 9.70 -12.06 -22.29
N LEU A 102 9.72 -13.26 -22.87
CA LEU A 102 10.88 -14.16 -22.88
C LEU A 102 11.78 -13.96 -24.10
N ASN A 103 11.19 -13.72 -25.27
CA ASN A 103 11.92 -13.74 -26.55
C ASN A 103 12.20 -12.33 -27.11
N GLU A 104 11.38 -11.34 -26.75
CA GLU A 104 11.41 -9.97 -27.28
C GLU A 104 11.29 -8.95 -26.13
N PRO A 105 12.27 -8.91 -25.22
CA PRO A 105 12.17 -8.16 -23.96
C PRO A 105 12.04 -6.64 -24.14
N ASP A 106 12.60 -6.08 -25.22
CA ASP A 106 12.51 -4.65 -25.51
C ASP A 106 11.09 -4.25 -25.95
N THR A 107 10.47 -5.04 -26.83
CA THR A 107 9.07 -4.84 -27.24
C THR A 107 8.12 -5.06 -26.07
N TYR A 108 8.43 -6.01 -25.19
CA TYR A 108 7.68 -6.18 -23.96
C TYR A 108 7.79 -4.97 -23.02
N GLN A 109 9.00 -4.42 -22.83
CA GLN A 109 9.21 -3.19 -22.07
C GLN A 109 8.41 -2.03 -22.65
N GLU A 110 8.43 -1.86 -23.97
CA GLU A 110 7.67 -0.82 -24.67
C GLU A 110 6.17 -0.91 -24.33
N MET A 111 5.57 -2.08 -24.49
CA MET A 111 4.15 -2.26 -24.19
C MET A 111 3.79 -2.10 -22.71
N VAL A 112 4.65 -2.53 -21.78
CA VAL A 112 4.44 -2.28 -20.34
C VAL A 112 4.51 -0.78 -20.06
N THR A 113 5.47 -0.08 -20.66
CA THR A 113 5.62 1.37 -20.53
C THR A 113 4.40 2.10 -21.11
N ASP A 114 3.90 1.67 -22.25
CA ASP A 114 2.74 2.27 -22.91
C ASP A 114 1.41 1.98 -22.20
N ALA A 115 1.38 0.92 -21.37
CA ALA A 115 0.28 0.63 -20.46
C ALA A 115 0.27 1.54 -19.22
N HIS A 116 1.39 2.20 -18.89
CA HIS A 116 1.53 3.02 -17.68
C HIS A 116 0.38 4.03 -17.47
N PRO A 117 -0.12 4.79 -18.48
CA PRO A 117 -1.24 5.71 -18.27
C PRO A 117 -2.50 5.07 -17.69
N SER A 118 -2.80 3.82 -18.10
CA SER A 118 -3.96 3.09 -17.57
C SER A 118 -3.78 2.72 -16.10
N ILE A 119 -2.57 2.32 -15.73
CA ILE A 119 -2.25 1.82 -14.39
C ILE A 119 -2.12 2.99 -13.42
N ALA A 120 -1.44 4.05 -13.85
CA ALA A 120 -1.31 5.27 -13.11
C ALA A 120 -2.68 5.92 -12.83
N ALA A 121 -3.60 5.89 -13.81
CA ALA A 121 -4.98 6.33 -13.60
C ALA A 121 -5.74 5.40 -12.64
N PHE A 122 -5.70 4.09 -12.84
CA PHE A 122 -6.39 3.12 -11.99
C PHE A 122 -5.89 3.17 -10.54
N GLY A 123 -4.60 2.95 -10.33
CA GLY A 123 -3.95 2.94 -9.03
C GLY A 123 -3.95 4.32 -8.39
N GLY A 124 -3.65 5.37 -9.16
CA GLY A 124 -3.69 6.75 -8.66
C GLY A 124 -5.07 7.14 -8.14
N MET A 125 -6.14 6.79 -8.84
CA MET A 125 -7.51 7.05 -8.36
C MET A 125 -7.90 6.19 -7.16
N PHE A 126 -7.49 4.92 -7.12
CA PHE A 126 -7.72 4.05 -5.97
C PHE A 126 -7.03 4.58 -4.71
N LEU A 127 -5.74 4.93 -4.82
CA LEU A 127 -4.95 5.50 -3.74
C LEU A 127 -5.45 6.89 -3.33
N LEU A 128 -5.88 7.71 -4.29
CA LEU A 128 -6.48 9.01 -4.01
C LEU A 128 -7.74 8.86 -3.17
N MET A 129 -8.59 7.87 -3.46
CA MET A 129 -9.77 7.58 -2.64
C MET A 129 -9.41 7.22 -1.20
N ILE A 130 -8.36 6.42 -0.99
CA ILE A 130 -7.83 6.09 0.35
C ILE A 130 -7.41 7.36 1.09
N PHE A 131 -6.62 8.20 0.42
CA PHE A 131 -6.15 9.46 1.00
C PHE A 131 -7.29 10.44 1.30
N LEU A 132 -8.26 10.59 0.38
CA LEU A 132 -9.40 11.51 0.56
C LEU A 132 -10.33 11.05 1.68
N ASN A 133 -10.59 9.74 1.80
CA ASN A 133 -11.34 9.20 2.94
C ASN A 133 -10.62 9.51 4.25
N PHE A 134 -9.30 9.30 4.29
CA PHE A 134 -8.50 9.68 5.45
C PHE A 134 -8.56 11.18 5.72
N ILE A 135 -8.29 12.06 4.77
CA ILE A 135 -8.15 13.50 5.04
C ILE A 135 -9.48 14.16 5.44
N PHE A 136 -10.60 13.61 5.00
CA PHE A 136 -11.94 14.11 5.32
C PHE A 136 -12.56 13.47 6.58
N THR A 137 -11.90 12.51 7.21
CA THR A 137 -12.37 11.92 8.47
C THR A 137 -11.92 12.75 9.68
N GLU A 138 -12.84 13.10 10.57
CA GLU A 138 -12.51 13.74 11.86
C GLU A 138 -11.72 12.77 12.76
N ARG A 139 -10.62 13.25 13.35
CA ARG A 139 -9.75 12.48 14.24
C ARG A 139 -9.36 13.28 15.48
N HIS A 140 -9.14 12.57 16.59
CA HIS A 140 -8.67 13.15 17.84
C HIS A 140 -7.21 13.64 17.75
N VAL A 141 -6.39 12.89 17.03
CA VAL A 141 -5.00 13.23 16.72
C VAL A 141 -4.95 13.80 15.31
N THR A 142 -4.26 14.92 15.15
CA THR A 142 -3.97 15.52 13.83
C THR A 142 -2.49 15.86 13.75
N TRP A 143 -1.81 15.50 12.66
CA TRP A 143 -0.40 15.84 12.46
C TRP A 143 -0.27 17.26 11.91
N LEU A 144 -0.92 17.54 10.78
CA LEU A 144 -0.98 18.87 10.17
C LEU A 144 -2.32 19.53 10.50
N GLY A 145 -2.54 19.88 11.77
CA GLY A 145 -3.85 20.33 12.27
C GLY A 145 -4.45 21.56 11.56
N TRP A 146 -3.63 22.42 10.96
CA TRP A 146 -4.08 23.56 10.15
C TRP A 146 -4.71 23.15 8.82
N LEU A 147 -4.32 21.98 8.28
CA LEU A 147 -4.83 21.41 7.04
C LEU A 147 -5.90 20.34 7.32
N GLU A 148 -5.65 19.44 8.28
CA GLU A 148 -6.55 18.32 8.58
C GLU A 148 -7.89 18.79 9.16
N ARG A 149 -7.90 19.77 10.08
CA ARG A 149 -9.15 20.19 10.75
C ARG A 149 -10.16 20.86 9.81
N PRO A 150 -9.76 21.78 8.90
CA PRO A 150 -10.69 22.31 7.92
C PRO A 150 -11.18 21.27 6.92
N LEU A 151 -10.30 20.39 6.43
CA LEU A 151 -10.65 19.36 5.46
C LEU A 151 -11.59 18.31 6.07
N ALA A 152 -11.37 17.91 7.33
CA ALA A 152 -12.27 16.99 8.03
C ALA A 152 -13.72 17.50 8.12
N ARG A 153 -13.93 18.82 8.18
CA ARG A 153 -15.30 19.39 8.17
C ARG A 153 -16.00 19.19 6.82
N LEU A 154 -15.26 19.11 5.72
CA LEU A 154 -15.82 18.84 4.39
C LEU A 154 -16.30 17.39 4.25
N GLY A 155 -15.78 16.47 5.06
CA GLY A 155 -16.23 15.08 5.12
C GLY A 155 -17.62 14.87 5.69
N LYS A 156 -18.26 15.91 6.24
CA LYS A 156 -19.67 15.87 6.66
C LYS A 156 -20.66 15.78 5.49
N ILE A 157 -20.19 16.07 4.27
CA ILE A 157 -20.98 15.94 3.06
C ILE A 157 -20.80 14.50 2.56
N ASP A 158 -21.92 13.78 2.47
CA ASP A 158 -21.92 12.40 1.98
C ASP A 158 -21.25 12.30 0.60
N SER A 159 -20.34 11.35 0.46
CA SER A 159 -19.61 11.08 -0.79
C SER A 159 -18.78 12.26 -1.33
N PHE A 160 -18.43 13.25 -0.52
CA PHE A 160 -17.57 14.37 -0.95
C PHE A 160 -16.22 13.90 -1.49
N SER A 161 -15.62 12.87 -0.88
CA SER A 161 -14.39 12.22 -1.37
C SER A 161 -14.52 11.74 -2.81
N VAL A 162 -15.66 11.15 -3.18
CA VAL A 162 -15.91 10.66 -4.55
C VAL A 162 -16.00 11.84 -5.52
N GLY A 163 -16.69 12.91 -5.15
CA GLY A 163 -16.79 14.12 -5.98
C GLY A 163 -15.43 14.75 -6.26
N VAL A 164 -14.59 14.89 -5.22
CA VAL A 164 -13.22 15.41 -5.36
C VAL A 164 -12.36 14.47 -6.21
N ALA A 165 -12.48 13.17 -6.03
CA ALA A 165 -11.77 12.18 -6.84
C ALA A 165 -12.17 12.27 -8.32
N LEU A 166 -13.46 12.31 -8.63
CA LEU A 166 -13.93 12.44 -10.01
C LEU A 166 -13.50 13.77 -10.64
N ALA A 167 -13.49 14.87 -9.87
CA ALA A 167 -12.95 16.14 -10.33
C ALA A 167 -11.45 16.03 -10.65
N ALA A 168 -10.67 15.39 -9.77
CA ALA A 168 -9.24 15.14 -10.01
C ALA A 168 -9.01 14.26 -11.24
N LEU A 169 -9.84 13.23 -11.46
CA LEU A 169 -9.79 12.39 -12.66
C LEU A 169 -10.07 13.19 -13.93
N LEU A 170 -11.11 14.03 -13.92
CA LEU A 170 -11.43 14.91 -15.04
C LEU A 170 -10.29 15.90 -15.32
N THR A 171 -9.73 16.51 -14.27
CA THR A 171 -8.57 17.40 -14.40
C THR A 171 -7.36 16.66 -14.99
N SER A 172 -7.05 15.46 -14.48
CA SER A 172 -5.96 14.62 -15.00
C SER A 172 -6.19 14.26 -16.46
N SER A 173 -7.41 13.87 -16.82
CA SER A 173 -7.79 13.56 -18.21
C SER A 173 -7.59 14.75 -19.15
N VAL A 174 -7.96 15.96 -18.73
CA VAL A 174 -7.85 17.16 -19.57
C VAL A 174 -6.41 17.67 -19.66
N LEU A 175 -5.66 17.64 -18.56
CA LEU A 175 -4.32 18.25 -18.49
C LEU A 175 -3.19 17.30 -18.93
N PHE A 176 -3.34 16.01 -18.70
CA PHE A 176 -2.28 15.02 -18.85
C PHE A 176 -2.57 13.99 -19.95
N ALA A 177 -3.78 13.44 -20.02
CA ALA A 177 -4.05 12.27 -20.84
C ALA A 177 -3.98 12.50 -22.36
N GLY A 178 -4.25 13.73 -22.84
CA GLY A 178 -4.13 14.07 -24.26
C GLY A 178 -2.68 14.12 -24.78
N GLN A 179 -1.70 14.12 -23.88
CA GLN A 179 -0.26 14.07 -24.16
C GLN A 179 0.40 13.09 -23.19
N ALA A 180 -0.13 11.86 -23.12
CA ALA A 180 0.40 10.87 -22.21
C ALA A 180 1.79 10.42 -22.68
N TYR A 181 2.73 10.30 -21.74
CA TYR A 181 4.08 9.83 -21.99
C TYR A 181 4.06 8.38 -22.46
N GLN A 182 4.82 8.07 -23.50
CA GLN A 182 4.97 6.73 -24.06
C GLN A 182 6.46 6.37 -24.13
N HIS A 183 6.75 5.11 -24.43
CA HIS A 183 8.10 4.64 -24.63
C HIS A 183 8.86 5.49 -25.68
N GLY A 184 10.18 5.61 -25.51
CA GLY A 184 11.03 6.39 -26.40
C GLY A 184 10.84 7.91 -26.35
N GLY A 185 10.09 8.44 -25.36
CA GLY A 185 9.85 9.88 -25.21
C GLY A 185 8.79 10.45 -26.16
N THR A 186 7.95 9.58 -26.71
CA THR A 186 6.82 9.99 -27.56
C THR A 186 5.58 10.31 -26.73
N TYR A 187 4.58 10.94 -27.35
CA TYR A 187 3.33 11.32 -26.70
C TYR A 187 2.13 10.85 -27.50
N ALA A 188 1.15 10.26 -26.81
CA ALA A 188 -0.09 9.77 -27.41
C ALA A 188 -1.32 10.24 -26.61
N ASP A 189 -2.45 10.37 -27.30
CA ASP A 189 -3.72 10.60 -26.62
C ASP A 189 -4.23 9.30 -26.00
N LYS A 190 -4.30 9.28 -24.66
CA LYS A 190 -4.83 8.18 -23.84
C LYS A 190 -6.01 8.64 -23.00
N THR A 191 -6.71 9.71 -23.39
CA THR A 191 -7.84 10.30 -22.64
C THR A 191 -8.91 9.27 -22.27
N SER A 192 -9.40 8.49 -23.25
CA SER A 192 -10.40 7.45 -22.99
C SER A 192 -9.89 6.38 -22.04
N THR A 193 -8.62 5.98 -22.18
CA THR A 193 -7.98 4.96 -21.35
C THR A 193 -7.86 5.43 -19.91
N VAL A 194 -7.41 6.68 -19.69
CA VAL A 194 -7.29 7.28 -18.36
C VAL A 194 -8.64 7.42 -17.67
N LEU A 195 -9.69 7.86 -18.40
CA LEU A 195 -11.03 7.98 -17.84
C LEU A 195 -11.60 6.62 -17.43
N VAL A 196 -11.52 5.62 -18.30
CA VAL A 196 -12.05 4.28 -18.02
C VAL A 196 -11.28 3.61 -16.88
N ALA A 197 -9.96 3.66 -16.91
CA ALA A 197 -9.13 3.03 -15.89
C ALA A 197 -9.24 3.76 -14.54
N GLY A 198 -9.24 5.09 -14.54
CA GLY A 198 -9.44 5.89 -13.33
C GLY A 198 -10.82 5.68 -12.70
N LEU A 199 -11.88 5.59 -13.51
CA LEU A 199 -13.21 5.24 -13.03
C LEU A 199 -13.23 3.82 -12.45
N ALA A 200 -12.59 2.86 -13.12
CA ALA A 200 -12.45 1.50 -12.59
C ALA A 200 -11.69 1.48 -11.26
N GLY A 201 -10.69 2.34 -11.06
CA GLY A 201 -10.00 2.51 -9.78
C GLY A 201 -10.93 3.00 -8.67
N VAL A 202 -11.71 4.06 -8.93
CA VAL A 202 -12.73 4.56 -7.98
C VAL A 202 -13.78 3.50 -7.68
N LEU A 203 -14.31 2.81 -8.70
CA LEU A 203 -15.28 1.74 -8.53
C LEU A 203 -14.71 0.58 -7.71
N THR A 204 -13.46 0.17 -7.97
CA THR A 204 -12.80 -0.88 -7.20
C THR A 204 -12.68 -0.50 -5.73
N TYR A 205 -12.29 0.76 -5.43
CA TYR A 205 -12.27 1.25 -4.06
C TYR A 205 -13.65 1.19 -3.40
N LEU A 206 -14.70 1.67 -4.08
CA LEU A 206 -16.07 1.68 -3.55
C LEU A 206 -16.62 0.27 -3.36
N LEU A 207 -16.31 -0.67 -4.25
CA LEU A 207 -16.72 -2.06 -4.12
C LEU A 207 -16.02 -2.73 -2.94
N VAL A 208 -14.69 -2.61 -2.84
CA VAL A 208 -13.93 -3.25 -1.76
C VAL A 208 -14.26 -2.63 -0.41
N GLY A 209 -14.31 -1.29 -0.31
CA GLY A 209 -14.63 -0.58 0.92
C GLY A 209 -16.11 -0.68 1.32
N GLY A 210 -17.03 -0.52 0.36
CA GLY A 210 -18.47 -0.59 0.58
C GLY A 210 -18.94 -2.00 0.98
N LEU A 211 -18.37 -3.04 0.37
CA LEU A 211 -18.63 -4.41 0.79
C LEU A 211 -18.03 -4.67 2.18
N SER A 212 -16.83 -4.16 2.49
CA SER A 212 -16.25 -4.29 3.83
C SER A 212 -17.18 -3.74 4.90
N GLY A 213 -17.68 -2.50 4.78
CA GLY A 213 -18.57 -1.90 5.77
C GLY A 213 -19.95 -2.55 5.86
N TYR A 214 -20.52 -2.99 4.73
CA TYR A 214 -21.77 -3.76 4.72
C TYR A 214 -21.62 -5.09 5.47
N PHE A 215 -20.49 -5.78 5.28
CA PHE A 215 -20.22 -7.02 5.98
C PHE A 215 -19.84 -6.78 7.44
N GLU A 216 -19.11 -5.71 7.78
CA GLU A 216 -18.70 -5.37 9.16
C GLU A 216 -19.91 -5.16 10.07
N ASN A 217 -20.94 -4.43 9.63
CA ASN A 217 -22.17 -4.27 10.42
C ASN A 217 -22.94 -5.59 10.62
N ARG A 218 -22.99 -6.46 9.60
CA ARG A 218 -23.59 -7.81 9.75
C ARG A 218 -22.72 -8.75 10.57
N LEU A 219 -21.42 -8.51 10.56
CA LEU A 219 -20.42 -9.27 11.29
C LEU A 219 -20.50 -8.99 12.78
N GLU A 220 -20.64 -7.73 13.19
CA GLU A 220 -20.87 -7.40 14.59
C GLU A 220 -22.13 -8.10 15.10
N GLU A 221 -23.23 -8.06 14.34
CA GLU A 221 -24.46 -8.79 14.68
C GLU A 221 -24.29 -10.32 14.72
N ASP A 222 -23.49 -10.90 13.81
CA ASP A 222 -23.30 -12.35 13.72
C ASP A 222 -22.20 -12.86 14.67
N ASP A 223 -21.20 -12.05 15.01
CA ASP A 223 -20.17 -12.32 16.01
C ASP A 223 -20.75 -12.22 17.42
N GLU A 224 -21.67 -11.28 17.69
CA GLU A 224 -22.47 -11.27 18.93
C GLU A 224 -23.28 -12.56 19.06
N ARG A 225 -24.00 -12.96 18.00
CA ARG A 225 -24.75 -14.23 17.97
C ARG A 225 -23.84 -15.46 18.09
N ALA A 226 -22.66 -15.42 17.48
CA ALA A 226 -21.68 -16.50 17.55
C ALA A 226 -21.03 -16.59 18.94
N ALA A 227 -20.76 -15.45 19.60
CA ALA A 227 -20.26 -15.39 20.97
C ALA A 227 -21.32 -15.90 21.96
N GLU A 228 -22.59 -15.53 21.78
CA GLU A 228 -23.72 -16.09 22.54
C GLU A 228 -23.84 -17.61 22.33
N ALA A 229 -23.71 -18.07 21.09
CA ALA A 229 -23.72 -19.50 20.76
C ALA A 229 -22.49 -20.24 21.28
N GLU A 230 -21.31 -19.61 21.32
CA GLU A 230 -20.07 -20.14 21.88
C GLU A 230 -20.16 -20.25 23.40
N GLU A 231 -20.71 -19.23 24.07
CA GLU A 231 -21.02 -19.30 25.50
C GLU A 231 -22.03 -20.41 25.80
N ALA A 232 -23.08 -20.54 24.99
CA ALA A 232 -24.06 -21.62 25.13
C ALA A 232 -23.44 -23.01 24.87
N ALA A 233 -22.55 -23.13 23.87
CA ALA A 233 -21.83 -24.37 23.57
C ALA A 233 -20.81 -24.73 24.66
N ARG A 234 -20.09 -23.76 25.22
CA ARG A 234 -19.22 -23.93 26.39
C ARG A 234 -20.01 -24.36 27.62
N ARG A 235 -21.18 -23.76 27.87
CA ARG A 235 -22.11 -24.21 28.93
C ARG A 235 -22.63 -25.62 28.69
N ALA A 236 -22.76 -26.04 27.44
CA ALA A 236 -23.21 -27.38 27.03
C ALA A 236 -22.08 -28.40 26.82
N GLY A 237 -20.81 -28.05 27.09
CA GLY A 237 -19.65 -28.94 26.95
C GLY A 237 -19.31 -29.34 25.50
N ARG A 238 -19.71 -28.55 24.50
CA ARG A 238 -19.42 -28.80 23.07
C ARG A 238 -18.26 -27.92 22.62
N GLU A 239 -17.38 -28.45 21.77
CA GLU A 239 -16.34 -27.63 21.13
C GLU A 239 -17.00 -26.60 20.20
N PRO A 240 -16.65 -25.31 20.32
CA PRO A 240 -17.24 -24.28 19.49
C PRO A 240 -16.63 -24.29 18.09
N SER A 241 -17.49 -24.25 17.06
CA SER A 241 -17.08 -24.06 15.67
C SER A 241 -17.35 -22.60 15.27
N THR A 242 -16.36 -21.74 15.44
CA THR A 242 -16.46 -20.29 15.18
C THR A 242 -15.44 -19.88 14.12
N VAL A 243 -15.75 -20.07 12.83
CA VAL A 243 -14.82 -19.64 11.75
C VAL A 243 -15.52 -18.99 10.54
N GLY A 244 -16.84 -19.02 10.43
CA GLY A 244 -17.50 -18.75 9.14
C GLY A 244 -17.61 -17.28 8.73
N LEU A 245 -17.87 -16.37 9.68
CA LEU A 245 -18.39 -15.04 9.35
C LEU A 245 -17.35 -13.93 9.42
N ALA A 246 -16.59 -13.79 10.52
CA ALA A 246 -15.41 -12.90 10.65
C ALA A 246 -14.39 -12.99 9.50
N GLY A 247 -14.45 -14.09 8.74
CA GLY A 247 -13.73 -14.30 7.48
C GLY A 247 -14.03 -13.26 6.39
N LYS A 248 -15.26 -12.76 6.25
CA LYS A 248 -15.68 -12.00 5.05
C LYS A 248 -15.14 -10.57 5.00
N ALA A 249 -15.29 -9.77 6.06
CA ALA A 249 -14.73 -8.41 6.06
C ALA A 249 -13.21 -8.45 6.01
N ALA A 250 -12.58 -9.35 6.77
CA ALA A 250 -11.14 -9.51 6.72
C ALA A 250 -10.65 -10.07 5.37
N PHE A 251 -11.47 -10.81 4.62
CA PHE A 251 -11.20 -11.15 3.21
C PHE A 251 -11.24 -9.91 2.31
N PHE A 252 -12.22 -9.01 2.45
CA PHE A 252 -12.24 -7.76 1.67
C PHE A 252 -11.09 -6.83 2.04
N LEU A 253 -10.70 -6.78 3.31
CA LEU A 253 -9.52 -6.05 3.75
C LEU A 253 -8.22 -6.70 3.23
N PHE A 254 -8.20 -8.03 3.06
CA PHE A 254 -7.13 -8.74 2.38
C PHE A 254 -7.08 -8.40 0.89
N LEU A 255 -8.21 -8.44 0.18
CA LEU A 255 -8.28 -7.99 -1.22
C LEU A 255 -7.84 -6.53 -1.37
N TYR A 256 -8.26 -5.67 -0.43
CA TYR A 256 -7.85 -4.28 -0.37
C TYR A 256 -6.33 -4.15 -0.30
N LEU A 257 -5.67 -4.93 0.56
CA LEU A 257 -4.21 -4.96 0.67
C LEU A 257 -3.55 -5.44 -0.62
N GLU A 258 -4.09 -6.47 -1.28
CA GLU A 258 -3.50 -6.99 -2.51
C GLU A 258 -3.67 -6.02 -3.70
N VAL A 259 -4.79 -5.27 -3.77
CA VAL A 259 -4.99 -4.20 -4.78
C VAL A 259 -4.05 -3.01 -4.51
N LEU A 260 -3.83 -2.69 -3.24
CA LEU A 260 -2.87 -1.67 -2.84
C LEU A 260 -1.44 -2.10 -3.21
N ASP A 261 -1.07 -3.35 -2.92
CA ASP A 261 0.21 -3.94 -3.36
C ASP A 261 0.34 -3.91 -4.89
N ALA A 262 -0.74 -4.17 -5.64
CA ALA A 262 -0.76 -4.03 -7.09
C ALA A 262 -0.36 -2.65 -7.56
N SER A 263 -1.03 -1.65 -7.00
CA SER A 263 -0.90 -0.26 -7.39
C SER A 263 0.53 0.23 -7.17
N PHE A 264 1.15 -0.17 -6.05
CA PHE A 264 2.51 0.24 -5.75
C PHE A 264 3.61 -0.63 -6.39
N SER A 265 3.33 -1.89 -6.68
CA SER A 265 4.32 -2.78 -7.31
C SER A 265 4.70 -2.37 -8.73
N PHE A 266 3.84 -1.60 -9.40
CA PHE A 266 4.06 -1.22 -10.78
C PHE A 266 5.25 -0.28 -10.95
N ASP A 267 5.43 0.66 -10.02
CA ASP A 267 6.58 1.58 -10.03
C ASP A 267 7.91 0.84 -9.89
N GLY A 268 7.95 -0.23 -9.08
CA GLY A 268 9.12 -1.11 -8.96
C GLY A 268 9.45 -1.84 -10.27
N VAL A 269 8.43 -2.26 -11.02
CA VAL A 269 8.62 -2.90 -12.34
C VAL A 269 9.12 -1.90 -13.38
N ILE A 270 8.55 -0.69 -13.45
CA ILE A 270 9.02 0.37 -14.35
C ILE A 270 10.46 0.80 -14.00
N GLY A 271 10.75 0.99 -12.72
CA GLY A 271 12.11 1.31 -12.26
C GLY A 271 13.11 0.20 -12.56
N ALA A 272 12.68 -1.07 -12.55
CA ALA A 272 13.54 -2.19 -12.94
C ALA A 272 13.91 -2.17 -14.42
N PHE A 273 12.99 -1.78 -15.30
CA PHE A 273 13.24 -1.64 -16.73
C PHE A 273 14.27 -0.54 -17.06
N ALA A 274 14.44 0.45 -16.17
CA ALA A 274 15.52 1.43 -16.31
C ALA A 274 16.93 0.81 -16.08
N ILE A 275 17.00 -0.36 -15.45
CA ILE A 275 18.25 -1.07 -15.13
C ILE A 275 18.45 -2.28 -16.05
N THR A 276 17.40 -3.06 -16.33
CA THR A 276 17.48 -4.25 -17.17
C THR A 276 16.14 -4.65 -17.78
N ASN A 277 16.18 -5.19 -19.00
CA ASN A 277 15.02 -5.81 -19.64
C ASN A 277 14.98 -7.33 -19.44
N HIS A 278 15.95 -7.90 -18.71
CA HIS A 278 16.02 -9.34 -18.50
C HIS A 278 15.03 -9.79 -17.43
N ILE A 279 13.92 -10.41 -17.84
CA ILE A 279 12.79 -10.73 -16.96
C ILE A 279 13.17 -11.58 -15.75
N PHE A 280 14.13 -12.51 -15.89
CA PHE A 280 14.56 -13.32 -14.76
C PHE A 280 15.39 -12.54 -13.74
N TRP A 281 16.11 -11.50 -14.17
CA TRP A 281 16.86 -10.64 -13.24
C TRP A 281 15.89 -9.74 -12.48
N MET A 282 14.88 -9.19 -13.17
CA MET A 282 13.79 -8.43 -12.57
C MET A 282 12.99 -9.26 -11.58
N ALA A 283 12.51 -10.44 -11.99
CA ALA A 283 11.71 -11.32 -11.13
C ALA A 283 12.48 -11.71 -9.86
N LEU A 284 13.78 -12.01 -9.98
CA LEU A 284 14.60 -12.38 -8.83
C LEU A 284 14.92 -11.19 -7.92
N GLY A 285 15.36 -10.07 -8.49
CA GLY A 285 15.71 -8.87 -7.72
C GLY A 285 14.50 -8.23 -7.04
N LEU A 286 13.45 -7.94 -7.80
CA LEU A 286 12.21 -7.40 -7.25
C LEU A 286 11.54 -8.41 -6.30
N GLY A 287 11.63 -9.71 -6.57
CA GLY A 287 11.13 -10.75 -5.68
C GLY A 287 11.85 -10.82 -4.33
N ILE A 288 13.17 -10.63 -4.31
CA ILE A 288 13.92 -10.49 -3.05
C ILE A 288 13.45 -9.24 -2.30
N GLY A 289 13.33 -8.09 -2.97
CA GLY A 289 12.87 -6.86 -2.34
C GLY A 289 11.47 -6.97 -1.76
N ALA A 290 10.55 -7.60 -2.49
CA ALA A 290 9.18 -7.92 -2.04
C ALA A 290 9.14 -8.64 -0.68
N MET A 291 10.02 -9.64 -0.52
CA MET A 291 10.13 -10.43 0.70
C MET A 291 10.55 -9.55 1.88
N TYR A 292 11.47 -8.61 1.66
CA TYR A 292 11.88 -7.64 2.67
C TYR A 292 10.78 -6.64 3.01
N VAL A 293 10.11 -6.07 2.01
CA VAL A 293 8.97 -5.16 2.21
C VAL A 293 7.90 -5.84 3.07
N ARG A 294 7.56 -7.09 2.75
CA ARG A 294 6.62 -7.88 3.57
C ARG A 294 7.15 -8.18 4.97
N SER A 295 8.43 -8.50 5.11
CA SER A 295 9.04 -8.71 6.43
C SER A 295 9.04 -7.45 7.28
N LEU A 296 9.24 -6.29 6.66
CA LEU A 296 9.13 -4.97 7.28
C LEU A 296 7.68 -4.72 7.74
N THR A 297 6.68 -5.01 6.92
CA THR A 297 5.28 -4.93 7.32
C THR A 297 5.00 -5.76 8.58
N ILE A 298 5.44 -7.02 8.61
CA ILE A 298 5.29 -7.90 9.79
C ILE A 298 5.94 -7.28 11.01
N TYR A 299 7.18 -6.81 10.84
CA TYR A 299 7.97 -6.24 11.93
C TYR A 299 7.24 -5.04 12.54
N LEU A 300 6.75 -4.13 11.69
CA LEU A 300 6.03 -2.93 12.13
C LEU A 300 4.74 -3.26 12.89
N VAL A 301 4.01 -4.29 12.47
CA VAL A 301 2.78 -4.75 13.15
C VAL A 301 3.10 -5.44 14.48
N ARG A 302 4.06 -6.38 14.51
CA ARG A 302 4.34 -7.18 15.71
C ARG A 302 5.02 -6.41 16.82
N GLU A 303 5.87 -5.45 16.48
CA GLU A 303 6.55 -4.61 17.47
C GLU A 303 5.62 -3.52 18.01
N GLY A 304 4.40 -3.35 17.47
CA GLY A 304 3.49 -2.28 17.89
C GLY A 304 4.04 -0.87 17.60
N THR A 305 5.09 -0.75 16.78
CA THR A 305 5.75 0.53 16.48
C THR A 305 4.78 1.60 15.96
N LEU A 306 3.75 1.20 15.22
CA LEU A 306 2.71 2.11 14.75
C LEU A 306 1.92 2.75 15.90
N ASP A 307 1.68 2.03 16.99
CA ASP A 307 0.92 2.52 18.13
C ASP A 307 1.80 3.34 19.09
N GLU A 308 3.10 3.09 19.11
CA GLU A 308 4.06 3.91 19.86
C GLU A 308 4.24 5.32 19.24
N TYR A 309 4.04 5.47 17.94
CA TYR A 309 4.29 6.71 17.21
C TYR A 309 3.00 7.37 16.69
N ARG A 310 2.48 8.32 17.48
CA ARG A 310 1.23 9.06 17.27
C ARG A 310 0.95 9.55 15.83
N TYR A 311 1.96 9.99 15.09
CA TYR A 311 1.79 10.56 13.75
C TYR A 311 2.18 9.60 12.61
N LEU A 312 2.69 8.41 12.91
CA LEU A 312 3.22 7.51 11.88
C LEU A 312 2.13 7.06 10.88
N GLU A 313 0.90 6.83 11.39
CA GLU A 313 -0.27 6.55 10.55
C GLU A 313 -0.64 7.75 9.64
N HIS A 314 -0.49 8.98 10.12
CA HIS A 314 -0.72 10.17 9.31
C HIS A 314 0.31 10.28 8.18
N GLY A 315 1.59 10.12 8.51
CA GLY A 315 2.69 10.13 7.54
C GLY A 315 2.45 9.13 6.41
N ALA A 316 1.98 7.92 6.75
CA ALA A 316 1.65 6.88 5.78
C ALA A 316 0.54 7.32 4.82
N HIS A 317 -0.56 7.88 5.32
CA HIS A 317 -1.64 8.36 4.45
C HIS A 317 -1.21 9.57 3.60
N TYR A 318 -0.38 10.47 4.12
CA TYR A 318 0.20 11.55 3.31
C TYR A 318 1.12 11.02 2.20
N ALA A 319 1.89 9.96 2.46
CA ALA A 319 2.68 9.28 1.44
C ALA A 319 1.79 8.67 0.35
N ILE A 320 0.69 7.98 0.72
CA ILE A 320 -0.32 7.48 -0.22
C ILE A 320 -0.88 8.62 -1.09
N GLY A 321 -1.27 9.74 -0.48
CA GLY A 321 -1.82 10.89 -1.20
C GLY A 321 -0.81 11.52 -2.15
N ALA A 322 0.44 11.67 -1.72
CA ALA A 322 1.52 12.16 -2.56
C ALA A 322 1.76 11.22 -3.76
N LEU A 323 1.80 9.92 -3.52
CA LEU A 323 1.97 8.91 -4.56
C LEU A 323 0.80 8.88 -5.54
N ALA A 324 -0.44 8.96 -5.05
CA ALA A 324 -1.62 9.07 -5.89
C ALA A 324 -1.55 10.28 -6.86
N LEU A 325 -1.13 11.44 -6.35
CA LEU A 325 -0.94 12.63 -7.18
C LEU A 325 0.23 12.48 -8.15
N MET A 326 1.35 11.89 -7.73
CA MET A 326 2.48 11.61 -8.60
C MET A 326 2.11 10.66 -9.73
N LEU A 327 1.31 9.61 -9.47
CA LEU A 327 0.80 8.71 -10.50
C LEU A 327 -0.08 9.46 -11.52
N LEU A 328 -0.99 10.34 -11.07
CA LEU A 328 -1.81 11.12 -12.01
C LEU A 328 -0.95 12.08 -12.84
N VAL A 329 0.07 12.71 -12.26
CA VAL A 329 1.01 13.59 -12.98
C VAL A 329 1.92 12.77 -13.91
N SER A 330 2.29 11.55 -13.52
CA SER A 330 3.21 10.71 -14.28
C SER A 330 2.63 10.24 -15.61
N ILE A 331 1.29 10.29 -15.76
CA ILE A 331 0.60 10.05 -17.03
C ILE A 331 1.22 10.86 -18.17
N ARG A 332 1.62 12.12 -17.91
CA ARG A 332 2.22 13.01 -18.92
C ARG A 332 3.72 13.20 -18.74
N TYR A 333 4.20 13.23 -17.50
CA TYR A 333 5.59 13.55 -17.19
C TYR A 333 6.31 12.32 -16.66
N HIS A 334 7.45 11.97 -17.22
CA HIS A 334 8.29 10.95 -16.60
C HIS A 334 8.82 11.49 -15.26
N ILE A 335 8.42 10.86 -14.16
CA ILE A 335 8.87 11.20 -12.80
C ILE A 335 9.96 10.20 -12.43
N PRO A 336 11.20 10.66 -12.15
CA PRO A 336 12.25 9.78 -11.67
C PRO A 336 11.83 9.07 -10.37
N GLU A 337 12.11 7.78 -10.29
CA GLU A 337 11.74 6.90 -9.18
C GLU A 337 12.40 7.33 -7.87
N VAL A 338 13.57 7.97 -7.96
CA VAL A 338 14.23 8.56 -6.80
C VAL A 338 13.34 9.65 -6.17
N ILE A 339 12.61 10.43 -6.96
CA ILE A 339 11.72 11.49 -6.44
C ILE A 339 10.52 10.85 -5.75
N THR A 340 9.89 9.86 -6.38
CA THR A 340 8.72 9.19 -5.81
C THR A 340 9.07 8.51 -4.48
N GLY A 341 10.13 7.70 -4.47
CA GLY A 341 10.61 7.00 -3.28
C GLY A 341 11.09 7.93 -2.16
N THR A 342 11.86 8.98 -2.48
CA THR A 342 12.35 9.91 -1.45
C THR A 342 11.24 10.77 -0.84
N LEU A 343 10.20 11.11 -1.61
CA LEU A 343 9.04 11.84 -1.08
C LEU A 343 8.27 10.97 -0.08
N GLY A 344 8.00 9.71 -0.42
CA GLY A 344 7.35 8.75 0.47
C GLY A 344 8.16 8.54 1.76
N VAL A 345 9.43 8.16 1.63
CA VAL A 345 10.34 7.98 2.78
C VAL A 345 10.47 9.27 3.61
N GLY A 346 10.54 10.43 2.97
CA GLY A 346 10.63 11.72 3.63
C GLY A 346 9.41 12.06 4.49
N LEU A 347 8.20 11.78 3.99
CA LEU A 347 6.96 11.97 4.75
C LEU A 347 6.87 11.02 5.94
N ILE A 348 7.22 9.75 5.75
CA ILE A 348 7.27 8.77 6.85
C ILE A 348 8.31 9.19 7.90
N ALA A 349 9.52 9.58 7.47
CA ALA A 349 10.59 10.01 8.37
C ALA A 349 10.21 11.28 9.15
N ALA A 350 9.55 12.24 8.50
CA ALA A 350 9.06 13.45 9.14
C ALA A 350 7.98 13.15 10.19
N ALA A 351 7.04 12.25 9.88
CA ALA A 351 6.02 11.81 10.82
C ALA A 351 6.60 11.04 12.01
N PHE A 352 7.59 10.17 11.76
CA PHE A 352 8.35 9.47 12.80
C PHE A 352 9.09 10.46 13.70
N TRP A 353 9.86 11.38 13.12
CA TRP A 353 10.58 12.41 13.89
C TRP A 353 9.63 13.24 14.74
N SER A 354 8.53 13.70 14.15
CA SER A 354 7.51 14.48 14.85
C SER A 354 6.92 13.71 16.04
N SER A 355 6.67 12.41 15.87
CA SER A 355 6.20 11.53 16.94
C SER A 355 7.23 11.36 18.05
N VAL A 356 8.49 11.13 17.71
CA VAL A 356 9.60 11.02 18.69
C VAL A 356 9.73 12.30 19.50
N ARG A 357 9.67 13.47 18.83
CA ARG A 357 9.75 14.77 19.50
C ARG A 357 8.60 14.97 20.49
N HIS A 358 7.39 14.61 20.11
CA HIS A 358 6.22 14.76 20.96
C HIS A 358 6.23 13.78 22.15
N ASN A 359 6.61 12.52 21.91
CA ASN A 359 6.76 11.53 22.97
C ASN A 359 7.85 11.93 23.99
N ARG A 360 8.93 12.58 23.54
CA ARG A 360 9.95 13.16 24.43
C ARG A 360 9.38 14.31 25.25
N ALA A 361 8.67 15.25 24.63
CA ALA A 361 8.03 16.36 25.33
C ALA A 361 6.98 15.88 26.36
N ASP A 362 6.16 14.88 26.01
CA ASP A 362 5.18 14.28 26.92
C ASP A 362 5.88 13.60 28.13
N ARG A 363 7.00 12.90 27.89
CA ARG A 363 7.83 12.32 28.97
C ARG A 363 8.49 13.37 29.85
N GLU A 364 9.02 14.44 29.25
CA GLU A 364 9.63 15.56 29.99
C GLU A 364 8.59 16.32 30.82
N ALA A 365 7.37 16.51 30.29
CA ALA A 365 6.26 17.09 31.04
C ALA A 365 5.80 16.17 32.19
N ALA A 366 5.78 14.85 31.99
CA ALA A 366 5.47 13.89 33.04
C ALA A 366 6.54 13.86 34.16
N LEU A 367 7.82 14.02 33.81
CA LEU A 367 8.94 14.06 34.77
C LEU A 367 9.07 15.43 35.46
N GLY A 368 8.80 16.53 34.75
CA GLY A 368 8.82 17.90 35.27
C GLY A 368 7.60 18.24 36.14
N GLY A 369 6.46 17.59 35.90
CA GLY A 369 5.25 17.71 36.72
C GLY A 369 5.32 17.00 38.08
N GLY A 370 6.36 16.17 38.31
CA GLY A 370 6.64 15.53 39.61
C GLY A 370 7.43 16.40 40.59
N GLY A 371 7.81 17.62 40.21
CA GLY A 371 8.75 18.48 40.94
C GLY A 371 8.20 19.78 41.52
N SER A 372 6.93 20.13 41.33
CA SER A 372 6.31 21.30 41.98
C SER A 372 5.26 20.83 43.00
N GLY A 373 5.71 20.65 44.24
CA GLY A 373 4.82 20.46 45.37
C GLY A 373 3.92 21.68 45.59
N GLY A 374 2.67 21.39 45.94
CA GLY A 374 1.76 22.19 46.74
C GLY A 374 1.53 23.65 46.36
N GLU A 375 0.41 23.94 45.69
CA GLU A 375 -0.74 24.71 46.24
C GLU A 375 -1.72 25.10 45.11
N ASP A 376 -3.01 25.00 45.45
CA ASP A 376 -4.20 25.42 44.69
C ASP A 376 -4.49 24.83 43.31
N ARG A 377 -5.28 23.73 43.32
CA ARG A 377 -6.31 23.51 42.31
C ARG A 377 -7.69 23.72 42.96
N PRO A 378 -8.58 24.58 42.41
CA PRO A 378 -9.95 24.63 42.88
C PRO A 378 -10.69 23.35 42.46
N ALA A 379 -11.46 22.81 43.39
CA ALA A 379 -12.25 21.59 43.21
C ALA A 379 -13.21 21.72 42.01
N VAL A 380 -13.14 20.74 41.11
CA VAL A 380 -14.19 20.49 40.10
C VAL A 380 -15.34 19.77 40.82
N PRO A 381 -16.58 20.26 40.79
CA PRO A 381 -17.70 19.58 41.44
C PRO A 381 -18.14 18.37 40.63
N GLU A 382 -18.32 17.24 41.31
CA GLU A 382 -19.01 16.05 40.82
C GLU A 382 -20.38 16.41 40.25
N ARG A 383 -20.74 15.81 39.11
CA ARG A 383 -22.14 15.71 38.70
C ARG A 383 -22.48 14.25 38.41
N VAL A 384 -23.54 13.85 39.11
CA VAL A 384 -24.40 12.67 38.96
C VAL A 384 -24.98 12.57 37.56
#